data_AF-A0A350CPV4-F1
#
_entry.id   AF-A0A350CPV4-F1
#
_cell.length_a   1.000
_cell.length_b   1.000
_cell.length_c   1.000
_cell.angle_alpha   90.00
_cell.angle_beta   90.00
_cell.angle_gamma   90.00
#
_symmetry.space_group_name_H-M   'P 1'
#
loop_
_entity.id
_entity.type
_entity.pdbx_description
1 polymer ?
#
loop_
_entity_poly.entity_id
_entity_poly.type
_entity_poly.pdbx_seq_one_letter_code
_entity_poly.pdbx_strand_id
1 'polypeptide(L)'
;MKRVHPEFAYQSRELEGQIDGTLGDPPNRKNYDMMVGALVSEYAGGSGIDDVNLMAFALVDKIRFKDPKGLLREAADYEGDDPARVFAMAECEGEDGAAMYAAMTENHPELARQAIITAFLYKHQGRWADDDQSLDQLAEGDEGDDDDNDGMDDTAASDDFTQIFDQGERE
;
A
#
# COMPACT_ATOMS: atom_id res chain seq x y z
N MET A 1 -11.30 14.65 10.53
CA MET A 1 -10.39 13.49 10.43
C MET A 1 -10.52 12.94 9.02
N LYS A 2 -9.42 12.91 8.25
CA LYS A 2 -9.39 12.32 6.92
C LYS A 2 -8.94 10.87 7.11
N ARG A 3 -9.85 10.01 7.55
CA ARG A 3 -9.49 8.63 7.86
C ARG A 3 -9.34 7.86 6.56
N VAL A 4 -8.11 7.60 6.12
CA VAL A 4 -7.83 6.60 5.08
C VAL A 4 -7.96 5.21 5.71
N HIS A 5 -8.51 4.26 4.98
CA HIS A 5 -8.65 2.89 5.44
C HIS A 5 -7.26 2.22 5.55
N PRO A 6 -6.97 1.46 6.61
CA PRO A 6 -5.66 0.82 6.80
C PRO A 6 -5.20 -0.03 5.61
N GLU A 7 -6.13 -0.76 4.98
CA GLU A 7 -5.84 -1.58 3.81
C GLU A 7 -5.33 -0.74 2.62
N PHE A 8 -5.94 0.42 2.37
CA PHE A 8 -5.48 1.33 1.31
C PHE A 8 -4.14 1.98 1.66
N ALA A 9 -3.91 2.30 2.93
CA ALA A 9 -2.62 2.79 3.40
C ALA A 9 -1.52 1.73 3.19
N TYR A 10 -1.80 0.47 3.54
CA TYR A 10 -0.90 -0.66 3.31
C TYR A 10 -0.59 -0.86 1.83
N GLN A 11 -1.62 -0.98 0.97
CA GLN A 11 -1.44 -1.14 -0.48
C GLN A 11 -0.66 0.00 -1.11
N SER A 12 -0.89 1.24 -0.66
CA SER A 12 -0.14 2.39 -1.17
C SER A 12 1.36 2.34 -0.81
N ARG A 13 1.73 1.76 0.33
CA ARG A 13 3.13 1.57 0.75
C ARG A 13 3.78 0.39 0.02
N GLU A 14 3.05 -0.70 -0.15
CA GLU A 14 3.49 -1.84 -0.98
C GLU A 14 3.75 -1.41 -2.41
N LEU A 15 2.86 -0.59 -2.99
CA LEU A 15 3.04 -0.04 -4.33
C LEU A 15 4.31 0.82 -4.44
N GLU A 16 4.62 1.63 -3.43
CA GLU A 16 5.88 2.39 -3.38
C GLU A 16 7.09 1.44 -3.41
N GLY A 17 7.11 0.42 -2.56
CA GLY A 17 8.19 -0.57 -2.52
C GLY A 17 8.35 -1.33 -3.85
N GLN A 18 7.25 -1.65 -4.54
CA GLN A 18 7.28 -2.29 -5.86
C GLN A 18 7.85 -1.38 -6.95
N ILE A 19 7.46 -0.10 -6.95
CA ILE A 19 7.96 0.90 -7.90
C ILE A 19 9.45 1.13 -7.68
N ASP A 20 9.87 1.32 -6.43
CA ASP A 20 11.26 1.52 -6.06
C ASP A 20 12.11 0.28 -6.36
N GLY A 21 11.60 -0.91 -6.07
CA GLY A 21 12.26 -2.17 -6.43
C GLY A 21 12.42 -2.36 -7.93
N THR A 22 11.44 -1.92 -8.72
CA THR A 22 11.49 -1.99 -10.20
C THR A 22 12.46 -0.97 -10.79
N LEU A 23 12.52 0.23 -10.22
CA LEU A 23 13.50 1.25 -10.57
C LEU A 23 14.91 0.80 -10.17
N GLY A 24 15.09 0.24 -8.98
CA GLY A 24 16.37 -0.16 -8.43
C GLY A 24 17.27 1.03 -8.06
N ASP A 25 18.46 0.71 -7.55
CA ASP A 25 19.50 1.70 -7.18
C ASP A 25 20.85 1.34 -7.85
N PRO A 26 21.35 2.13 -8.82
CA PRO A 26 20.79 3.39 -9.32
C PRO A 26 19.53 3.17 -10.19
N PRO A 27 18.64 4.18 -10.33
CA PRO A 27 17.38 4.04 -11.06
C PRO A 27 17.54 3.63 -12.53
N ASN A 28 16.86 2.55 -12.92
CA ASN A 28 16.79 2.01 -14.27
C ASN A 28 15.42 2.29 -14.90
N ARG A 29 15.27 3.49 -15.46
CA ARG A 29 14.04 3.94 -16.14
C ARG A 29 13.63 3.03 -17.29
N LYS A 30 14.58 2.45 -18.03
CA LYS A 30 14.26 1.53 -19.12
C LYS A 30 13.55 0.27 -18.63
N ASN A 31 14.02 -0.31 -17.52
CA ASN A 31 13.37 -1.49 -16.93
C ASN A 31 11.96 -1.16 -16.44
N TYR A 32 11.83 -0.03 -15.76
CA TYR A 32 10.56 0.50 -15.30
C TYR A 32 9.56 0.73 -16.45
N ASP A 33 9.97 1.42 -17.51
CA ASP A 33 9.12 1.69 -18.67
C ASP A 33 8.68 0.39 -19.38
N MET A 34 9.56 -0.62 -19.44
CA MET A 34 9.20 -1.94 -19.97
C MET A 34 8.15 -2.64 -19.11
N MET A 35 8.27 -2.58 -17.78
CA MET A 35 7.29 -3.15 -16.86
C MET A 35 5.93 -2.46 -17.01
N VAL A 36 5.90 -1.12 -16.96
CA VAL A 36 4.66 -0.34 -17.14
C VAL A 36 4.04 -0.63 -18.51
N GLY A 37 4.84 -0.65 -19.57
CA GLY A 37 4.35 -0.95 -20.92
C GLY A 37 3.73 -2.35 -21.05
N ALA A 38 4.35 -3.36 -20.43
CA ALA A 38 3.82 -4.72 -20.40
C ALA A 38 2.49 -4.79 -19.64
N LEU A 39 2.41 -4.20 -18.44
CA LEU A 39 1.17 -4.18 -17.66
C LEU A 39 0.04 -3.45 -18.38
N VAL A 40 0.32 -2.26 -18.94
CA VAL A 40 -0.67 -1.48 -19.71
C VAL A 40 -1.20 -2.30 -20.88
N SER A 41 -0.31 -3.00 -21.61
CA SER A 41 -0.70 -3.82 -22.76
C SER A 41 -1.55 -5.02 -22.35
N GLU A 42 -1.20 -5.69 -21.24
CA GLU A 42 -1.92 -6.84 -20.69
C GLU A 42 -3.36 -6.46 -20.30
N TYR A 43 -3.50 -5.39 -19.52
CA TYR A 43 -4.82 -4.90 -19.09
C TYR A 43 -5.64 -4.35 -20.27
N ALA A 44 -5.03 -3.65 -21.23
CA ALA A 44 -5.72 -3.20 -22.44
C ALA A 44 -6.22 -4.37 -23.32
N GLY A 45 -5.54 -5.51 -23.29
CA GLY A 45 -5.96 -6.75 -23.95
C GLY A 45 -7.09 -7.49 -23.24
N GLY A 46 -7.45 -7.10 -22.02
CA GLY A 46 -8.53 -7.73 -21.25
C GLY A 46 -8.15 -9.06 -20.58
N SER A 47 -6.90 -9.50 -20.68
CA SER A 47 -6.37 -10.71 -20.00
C SER A 47 -5.86 -10.42 -18.59
N GLY A 48 -6.16 -9.23 -18.07
CA GLY A 48 -5.58 -8.59 -16.89
C GLY A 48 -5.30 -9.50 -15.70
N ILE A 49 -4.27 -9.14 -14.94
CA ILE A 49 -3.90 -9.83 -13.70
C ILE A 49 -4.86 -9.38 -12.60
N ASP A 50 -5.43 -10.34 -11.85
CA ASP A 50 -6.31 -10.08 -10.71
C ASP A 50 -5.52 -9.61 -9.47
N ASP A 51 -4.72 -8.55 -9.60
CA ASP A 51 -3.88 -8.00 -8.53
C ASP A 51 -4.01 -6.47 -8.47
N VAL A 52 -4.47 -5.97 -7.33
CA VAL A 52 -4.68 -4.52 -7.10
C VAL A 52 -3.38 -3.73 -7.23
N ASN A 53 -2.26 -4.25 -6.73
CA ASN A 53 -0.98 -3.56 -6.74
C ASN A 53 -0.43 -3.48 -8.17
N LEU A 54 -0.51 -4.55 -8.95
CA LEU A 54 -0.09 -4.52 -10.36
C LEU A 54 -0.98 -3.63 -11.21
N MET A 55 -2.28 -3.61 -10.94
CA MET A 55 -3.22 -2.70 -11.62
C MET A 55 -2.94 -1.24 -11.24
N ALA A 56 -2.69 -0.96 -9.96
CA ALA A 56 -2.33 0.37 -9.50
C ALA A 56 -0.99 0.83 -10.09
N PHE A 57 0.00 -0.07 -10.20
CA PHE A 57 1.28 0.18 -10.87
C PHE A 57 1.05 0.60 -12.33
N ALA A 58 0.28 -0.19 -13.09
CA ALA A 58 -0.05 0.14 -14.48
C ALA A 58 -0.69 1.54 -14.63
N LEU A 59 -1.45 1.97 -13.61
CA LEU A 59 -2.12 3.26 -13.58
C LEU A 59 -1.20 4.44 -13.25
N VAL A 60 -0.19 4.30 -12.39
CA VAL A 60 0.54 5.43 -11.76
C VAL A 60 0.94 6.52 -12.75
N ASP A 61 1.50 6.15 -13.90
CA ASP A 61 1.98 7.11 -14.91
C ASP A 61 0.95 7.46 -16.00
N LYS A 62 -0.16 6.73 -16.04
CA LYS A 62 -1.23 6.92 -17.03
C LYS A 62 -2.43 7.67 -16.48
N ILE A 63 -2.63 7.64 -15.17
CA ILE A 63 -3.81 8.17 -14.50
C ILE A 63 -3.67 9.65 -14.12
N ARG A 64 -4.75 10.38 -14.38
CA ARG A 64 -4.99 11.75 -13.93
C ARG A 64 -6.25 11.79 -13.07
N PHE A 65 -6.15 12.46 -11.93
CA PHE A 65 -7.26 12.60 -10.98
C PHE A 65 -7.99 13.93 -11.18
N LYS A 66 -9.31 13.86 -11.36
CA LYS A 66 -10.22 15.00 -11.54
C LYS A 66 -10.87 15.44 -10.24
N ASP A 67 -11.12 14.52 -9.30
CA ASP A 67 -11.67 14.83 -7.98
C ASP A 67 -10.87 14.23 -6.82
N PRO A 68 -9.72 14.83 -6.45
CA PRO A 68 -8.92 14.41 -5.30
C PRO A 68 -9.68 14.38 -3.97
N LYS A 69 -10.69 15.25 -3.79
CA LYS A 69 -11.45 15.31 -2.54
C LYS A 69 -12.48 14.18 -2.47
N GLY A 70 -13.11 13.85 -3.59
CA GLY A 70 -13.94 12.66 -3.75
C GLY A 70 -13.14 11.40 -3.46
N LEU A 71 -11.99 11.22 -4.12
CA LEU A 71 -11.13 10.05 -3.95
C LEU A 71 -10.66 9.86 -2.50
N LEU A 72 -10.32 10.95 -1.80
CA LEU A 72 -9.95 10.87 -0.39
C LEU A 72 -11.11 10.45 0.52
N ARG A 73 -12.37 10.73 0.15
CA ARG A 73 -13.54 10.23 0.89
C ARG A 73 -13.76 8.75 0.62
N GLU A 74 -13.63 8.34 -0.64
CA GLU A 74 -13.75 6.94 -1.05
C GLU A 74 -12.65 6.08 -0.42
N ALA A 75 -11.46 6.65 -0.17
CA ALA A 75 -10.37 5.99 0.54
C ALA A 75 -10.66 5.65 2.01
N ALA A 76 -11.77 6.11 2.59
CA ALA A 76 -12.15 5.79 3.97
C ALA A 76 -12.83 4.41 4.11
N ASP A 77 -13.34 3.86 3.02
CA ASP A 77 -14.12 2.62 2.98
C ASP A 77 -13.51 1.67 1.96
N TYR A 78 -12.96 0.54 2.43
CA TYR A 78 -12.28 -0.39 1.55
C TYR A 78 -13.25 -1.29 0.76
N GLU A 79 -14.34 -1.72 1.40
CA GLU A 79 -15.37 -2.53 0.74
C GLU A 79 -16.11 -1.65 -0.28
N GLY A 80 -16.43 -0.41 0.12
CA GLY A 80 -17.05 0.57 -0.76
C GLY A 80 -18.40 0.17 -1.33
N ASP A 81 -19.05 1.15 -1.97
CA ASP A 81 -20.27 0.91 -2.72
C ASP A 81 -19.93 0.81 -4.23
N ASP A 82 -20.57 1.65 -5.06
CA ASP A 82 -20.51 1.62 -6.52
C ASP A 82 -19.14 2.07 -7.08
N PRO A 83 -18.36 1.18 -7.73
CA PRO A 83 -17.10 1.51 -8.39
C PRO A 83 -17.19 2.64 -9.41
N ALA A 84 -18.35 2.80 -10.06
CA ALA A 84 -18.55 3.83 -11.08
C ALA A 84 -18.34 5.25 -10.53
N ARG A 85 -18.56 5.48 -9.22
CA ARG A 85 -18.26 6.76 -8.56
C ARG A 85 -16.79 7.10 -8.67
N VAL A 86 -15.91 6.14 -8.38
CA VAL A 86 -14.46 6.31 -8.43
C VAL A 86 -13.97 6.46 -9.87
N PHE A 87 -14.57 5.73 -10.81
CA PHE A 87 -14.19 5.80 -12.23
C PHE A 87 -14.41 7.19 -12.82
N ALA A 88 -15.46 7.89 -12.39
CA ALA A 88 -15.75 9.26 -12.80
C ALA A 88 -14.74 10.30 -12.24
N MET A 89 -14.03 9.97 -11.16
CA MET A 89 -13.08 10.86 -10.49
C MET A 89 -11.67 10.83 -11.10
N ALA A 90 -11.42 9.94 -12.07
CA ALA A 90 -10.15 9.81 -12.74
C ALA A 90 -10.31 9.58 -14.25
N GLU A 91 -9.20 9.65 -14.97
CA GLU A 91 -9.10 9.31 -16.39
C GLU A 91 -7.66 8.91 -16.73
N CYS A 92 -7.51 8.12 -17.79
CA CYS A 92 -6.21 7.86 -18.39
C CYS A 92 -6.10 8.52 -19.76
N GLU A 93 -4.92 9.08 -20.03
CA GLU A 93 -4.60 9.71 -21.31
C GLU A 93 -3.78 8.74 -22.21
N GLY A 94 -3.82 8.96 -23.52
CA GLY A 94 -3.17 8.09 -24.52
C GLY A 94 -4.03 6.88 -24.92
N GLU A 95 -3.81 6.36 -26.14
CA GLU A 95 -4.64 5.27 -26.71
C GLU A 95 -4.60 4.01 -25.83
N ASP A 96 -3.41 3.53 -25.50
CA ASP A 96 -3.24 2.34 -24.66
C ASP A 96 -3.73 2.57 -23.22
N GLY A 97 -3.52 3.77 -22.66
CA GLY A 97 -3.96 4.11 -21.31
C GLY A 97 -5.49 4.17 -21.19
N ALA A 98 -6.17 4.74 -22.19
CA ALA A 98 -7.61 4.78 -22.26
C ALA A 98 -8.22 3.39 -22.47
N ALA A 99 -7.63 2.56 -23.34
CA ALA A 99 -8.04 1.17 -23.55
C ALA A 99 -7.87 0.33 -22.28
N MET A 100 -6.73 0.46 -21.61
CA MET A 100 -6.44 -0.17 -20.31
C MET A 100 -7.49 0.22 -19.25
N TYR A 101 -7.77 1.51 -19.11
CA TYR A 101 -8.73 2.02 -18.14
C TYR A 101 -10.16 1.53 -18.42
N ALA A 102 -10.58 1.51 -19.68
CA ALA A 102 -11.87 0.96 -20.07
C ALA A 102 -11.95 -0.54 -19.76
N ALA A 103 -10.94 -1.32 -20.16
CA ALA A 103 -10.92 -2.77 -19.94
C ALA A 103 -10.92 -3.15 -18.45
N MET A 104 -10.10 -2.49 -17.61
CA MET A 104 -10.09 -2.80 -16.18
C MET A 104 -11.40 -2.44 -15.47
N THR A 105 -12.02 -1.32 -15.84
CA THR A 105 -13.27 -0.86 -15.22
C THR A 105 -14.48 -1.69 -15.64
N GLU A 106 -14.45 -2.28 -16.84
CA GLU A 106 -15.48 -3.20 -17.32
C GLU A 106 -15.31 -4.62 -16.75
N ASN A 107 -14.09 -5.17 -16.80
CA ASN A 107 -13.83 -6.57 -16.48
C ASN A 107 -13.61 -6.82 -14.97
N HIS A 108 -13.02 -5.86 -14.25
CA HIS A 108 -12.64 -6.02 -12.84
C HIS A 108 -13.01 -4.77 -12.02
N PRO A 109 -14.29 -4.41 -11.92
CA PRO A 109 -14.70 -3.11 -11.40
C PRO A 109 -14.24 -2.83 -9.95
N GLU A 110 -14.33 -3.82 -9.06
CA GLU A 110 -13.86 -3.65 -7.67
C GLU A 110 -12.34 -3.51 -7.56
N LEU A 111 -11.60 -4.31 -8.33
CA LEU A 111 -10.14 -4.20 -8.38
C LEU A 111 -9.72 -2.85 -8.96
N ALA A 112 -10.39 -2.40 -10.03
CA ALA A 112 -10.15 -1.10 -10.63
C ALA A 112 -10.43 0.04 -9.66
N ARG A 113 -11.53 -0.05 -8.89
CA ARG A 113 -11.84 0.93 -7.83
C ARG A 113 -10.70 1.01 -6.82
N GLN A 114 -10.28 -0.14 -6.29
CA GLN A 114 -9.22 -0.20 -5.29
C GLN A 114 -7.90 0.32 -5.86
N ALA A 115 -7.53 -0.11 -7.08
CA ALA A 115 -6.31 0.30 -7.75
C ALA A 115 -6.25 1.81 -8.03
N ILE A 116 -7.36 2.43 -8.43
CA ILE A 116 -7.46 3.89 -8.64
C ILE A 116 -7.23 4.64 -7.32
N ILE A 117 -7.84 4.19 -6.22
CA ILE A 117 -7.67 4.79 -4.89
C ILE A 117 -6.22 4.60 -4.40
N THR A 118 -5.66 3.40 -4.55
CA THR A 118 -4.27 3.10 -4.18
C THR A 118 -3.28 3.95 -4.96
N ALA A 119 -3.44 4.06 -6.30
CA ALA A 119 -2.62 4.96 -7.11
C ALA A 119 -2.79 6.44 -6.72
N PHE A 120 -4.00 6.84 -6.33
CA PHE A 120 -4.25 8.20 -5.82
C PHE A 120 -3.48 8.48 -4.53
N LEU A 121 -3.54 7.56 -3.56
CA LEU A 121 -2.86 7.69 -2.29
C LEU A 121 -1.34 7.69 -2.47
N TYR A 122 -0.80 6.80 -3.30
CA TYR A 122 0.62 6.77 -3.64
C TYR A 122 1.11 8.11 -4.20
N LYS A 123 0.36 8.72 -5.15
CA LYS A 123 0.74 10.03 -5.72
C LYS A 123 0.54 11.20 -4.75
N HIS A 124 -0.04 10.98 -3.57
CA HIS A 124 -0.39 12.01 -2.59
C HIS A 124 -0.03 11.64 -1.14
N GLN A 125 1.01 10.83 -0.91
CA GLN A 125 1.41 10.35 0.41
C GLN A 125 1.42 11.43 1.50
N GLY A 126 2.05 12.59 1.25
CA GLY A 126 2.10 13.71 2.22
C GLY A 126 0.76 14.40 2.52
N ARG A 127 -0.37 13.97 1.93
CA ARG A 127 -1.71 14.57 2.20
C ARG A 127 -2.57 13.75 3.16
N TRP A 128 -2.18 12.51 3.43
CA TRP A 128 -2.89 11.57 4.29
C TRP A 128 -1.96 10.82 5.26
N ALA A 129 -0.65 10.79 5.02
CA ALA A 129 0.31 10.15 5.91
C ALA A 129 0.39 10.80 7.31
N ASP A 130 0.15 12.11 7.44
CA ASP A 130 0.12 12.79 8.75
C ASP A 130 -1.01 12.27 9.67
N ASP A 131 -2.09 11.72 9.09
CA ASP A 131 -3.20 11.08 9.84
C ASP A 131 -2.90 9.59 10.15
N ASP A 132 -1.80 9.03 9.61
CA ASP A 132 -1.36 7.63 9.75
C ASP A 132 -0.09 7.50 10.60
N GLN A 133 0.04 8.34 11.63
CA GLN A 133 1.00 8.16 12.73
C GLN A 133 0.52 7.11 13.75
N SER A 134 -0.09 6.03 13.25
CA SER A 134 -0.70 4.99 14.08
C SER A 134 0.34 4.06 14.75
N LEU A 135 1.62 4.13 14.37
CA LEU A 135 2.71 3.39 15.04
C LEU A 135 3.47 4.24 16.07
N ASP A 136 3.75 5.52 15.79
CA ASP A 136 4.38 6.41 16.77
C ASP A 136 3.43 6.77 17.93
N GLN A 137 2.12 6.90 17.69
CA GLN A 137 1.12 7.08 18.74
C GLN A 137 0.85 5.82 19.57
N LEU A 138 1.17 4.62 19.05
CA LEU A 138 1.11 3.38 19.84
C LEU A 138 2.31 3.28 20.81
N ALA A 139 3.43 3.94 20.51
CA ALA A 139 4.59 4.04 21.40
C ALA A 139 4.44 5.16 22.46
N GLU A 140 3.66 6.21 22.19
CA GLU A 140 3.34 7.27 23.17
C GLU A 140 2.38 6.84 24.29
N GLY A 141 1.85 5.61 24.24
CA GLY A 141 1.01 5.03 25.29
C GLY A 141 1.72 4.00 26.19
N ASP A 142 2.98 3.68 25.91
CA ASP A 142 3.85 2.84 26.77
C ASP A 142 4.76 3.75 27.62
N GLU A 143 4.20 4.84 28.14
CA GLU A 143 4.78 5.52 29.28
C GLU A 143 4.50 4.63 30.49
N GLY A 144 5.52 3.86 30.88
CA GLY A 144 5.51 2.99 32.05
C GLY A 144 4.87 3.66 33.25
N ASP A 145 3.72 3.13 33.65
CA ASP A 145 3.11 3.37 34.94
C ASP A 145 3.95 2.61 35.99
N ASP A 146 5.17 3.11 36.24
CA ASP A 146 5.95 2.78 37.43
C ASP A 146 5.28 3.47 38.62
N ASP A 147 4.11 2.98 39.01
CA ASP A 147 3.50 3.30 40.29
C ASP A 147 4.18 2.38 41.33
N ASP A 148 5.06 2.99 42.11
CA ASP A 148 5.77 2.41 43.24
C ASP A 148 4.83 1.58 44.13
N ASN A 149 4.94 0.25 44.08
CA ASN A 149 4.40 -0.63 45.12
C ASN A 149 5.50 -1.51 45.70
N ASP A 150 5.94 -1.09 46.89
CA ASP A 150 6.83 -1.79 47.80
C ASP A 150 6.51 -3.29 47.92
N GLY A 151 7.55 -4.10 47.66
CA GLY A 151 7.74 -5.39 48.31
C GLY A 151 7.61 -6.62 47.43
N MET A 152 8.70 -7.05 46.80
CA MET A 152 9.08 -8.46 46.79
C MET A 152 10.54 -8.65 46.35
N ASP A 153 11.34 -9.10 47.32
CA ASP A 153 12.50 -10.00 47.26
C ASP A 153 13.42 -10.01 46.03
N ASP A 154 14.67 -9.67 46.33
CA ASP A 154 15.88 -9.77 45.53
C ASP A 154 16.17 -11.24 45.18
N THR A 155 15.68 -11.73 44.04
CA THR A 155 16.08 -13.06 43.52
C THR A 155 16.32 -13.06 42.01
N ALA A 156 17.59 -12.78 41.68
CA ALA A 156 18.40 -13.43 40.65
C ALA A 156 17.68 -14.34 39.63
N ALA A 157 17.60 -13.89 38.37
CA ALA A 157 17.49 -14.78 37.21
C ALA A 157 18.13 -14.15 35.96
N SER A 158 19.38 -13.68 36.08
CA SER A 158 20.29 -13.60 34.94
C SER A 158 21.08 -14.92 34.90
N ASP A 159 20.69 -15.89 34.06
CA ASP A 159 21.58 -16.96 33.54
C ASP A 159 20.88 -18.09 32.73
N ASP A 160 19.67 -17.91 32.18
CA ASP A 160 18.96 -19.01 31.48
C ASP A 160 18.98 -18.97 29.93
N PHE A 161 19.76 -18.05 29.32
CA PHE A 161 19.87 -17.98 27.85
C PHE A 161 21.17 -18.57 27.28
N THR A 162 22.15 -18.88 28.12
CA THR A 162 23.48 -19.38 27.72
C THR A 162 23.62 -20.90 27.70
N GLN A 163 22.60 -21.66 28.15
CA GLN A 163 22.66 -23.13 28.20
C GLN A 163 21.90 -23.85 27.06
N ILE A 164 21.19 -23.13 26.18
CA ILE A 164 20.43 -23.75 25.07
C ILE A 164 21.32 -24.23 23.91
N PHE A 165 22.56 -23.73 23.79
CA PHE A 165 23.42 -24.02 22.63
C PHE A 165 24.59 -25.01 22.89
N ASP A 166 24.68 -25.62 24.07
CA ASP A 166 25.78 -26.56 24.41
C ASP A 166 25.29 -27.97 24.80
N GLN A 167 24.24 -28.45 24.14
CA GLN A 167 23.87 -29.88 24.17
C GLN A 167 23.68 -30.41 22.74
N GLY A 168 24.79 -30.80 22.13
CA GLY A 168 24.85 -31.43 20.82
C GLY A 168 26.06 -32.36 20.68
N GLU A 169 25.92 -33.55 21.26
CA GLU A 169 26.54 -34.84 20.86
C GLU A 169 28.06 -35.05 21.02
N ARG A 170 28.38 -35.74 22.12
CA ARG A 170 29.49 -36.71 22.21
C ARG A 170 28.97 -38.08 21.78
N GLU A 171 29.58 -38.68 20.75
CA GLU A 171 29.97 -40.10 20.68
C GLU A 171 31.31 -40.24 19.96
#